data_AF-A0A835ITK9-F1
#
_entry.id   AF-A0A835ITK9-F1
#
_cell.length_a   1.000
_cell.length_b   1.000
_cell.length_c   1.000
_cell.angle_alpha   90.00
_cell.angle_beta   90.00
_cell.angle_gamma   90.00
#
_symmetry.space_group_name_H-M   'P 1'
#
loop_
_entity.id
_entity.type
_entity.pdbx_description
1 polymer ?
#
loop_
_entity_poly.entity_id
_entity_poly.type
_entity_poly.pdbx_seq_one_letter_code
_entity_poly.pdbx_strand_id
1 'polypeptide(L)'
;MYETVVVAFYLVFLISILLRQLLWIVLAGLTFALIIQSLSANLGVATGKHLSEHCKTEYSKPVNYCLWFLAEVSVIAADIPEVIGTAFALNILFNIPIWGGVLLAGLNTLLLLGLQRYGIRKLELAIAILVFVVGGSFYGVIAQLKPNPKEVMMGMFIPKLKGDRATRDAVALLGALIMP
;
A
#
# COMPACT_ATOMS: atom_id res chain seq x y z
N MET A 1 -1.37 -8.63 -7.61
CA MET A 1 -2.00 -7.70 -8.57
C MET A 1 -2.11 -6.28 -7.98
N TYR A 2 -2.56 -6.15 -6.73
CA TYR A 2 -2.70 -4.87 -6.02
C TYR A 2 -1.54 -4.55 -5.05
N GLU A 3 -0.70 -5.54 -4.75
CA GLU A 3 0.33 -5.44 -3.70
C GLU A 3 1.47 -4.46 -3.99
N THR A 4 1.69 -4.06 -5.24
CA THR A 4 2.96 -3.42 -5.61
C THR A 4 2.86 -1.90 -5.84
N VAL A 5 1.69 -1.39 -6.22
CA VAL A 5 1.41 0.07 -6.31
C VAL A 5 1.18 0.66 -4.90
N VAL A 6 0.66 -0.16 -3.99
CA VAL A 6 0.42 0.20 -2.60
C VAL A 6 1.73 0.35 -1.80
N VAL A 7 2.71 -0.52 -2.05
CA VAL A 7 4.06 -0.43 -1.43
C VAL A 7 4.77 0.89 -1.78
N ALA A 8 4.53 1.43 -2.99
CA ALA A 8 5.04 2.73 -3.40
C ALA A 8 4.42 3.89 -2.60
N PHE A 9 3.11 3.82 -2.28
CA PHE A 9 2.43 4.80 -1.41
C PHE A 9 2.91 4.70 0.05
N TYR A 10 3.17 3.48 0.54
CA TYR A 10 3.78 3.24 1.86
C TYR A 10 5.16 3.87 2.00
N LEU A 11 5.99 3.83 0.97
CA LEU A 11 7.32 4.45 0.99
C LEU A 11 7.26 5.99 1.08
N VAL A 12 6.26 6.63 0.46
CA VAL A 12 6.03 8.09 0.59
C VAL A 12 5.66 8.45 2.04
N PHE A 13 4.81 7.63 2.67
CA PHE A 13 4.36 7.83 4.04
C PHE A 13 5.46 7.50 5.06
N LEU A 14 6.33 6.53 4.75
CA LEU A 14 7.53 6.15 5.51
C LEU A 14 8.49 7.33 5.72
N ILE A 15 8.54 8.27 4.78
CA ILE A 15 9.42 9.46 4.86
C ILE A 15 8.89 10.53 5.82
N SER A 16 7.56 10.68 5.97
CA SER A 16 7.00 11.52 7.05
C SER A 16 7.32 10.96 8.45
N ILE A 17 7.68 9.68 8.52
CA ILE A 17 7.95 8.89 9.74
C ILE A 17 9.44 8.72 10.02
N LEU A 18 10.32 8.75 9.01
CA LEU A 18 11.77 8.76 9.22
C LEU A 18 12.25 9.89 10.13
N LEU A 19 11.44 10.94 10.29
CA LEU A 19 11.66 12.08 11.20
C LEU A 19 11.03 11.91 12.61
N ARG A 20 10.22 10.88 12.88
CA ARG A 20 9.50 10.67 14.16
C ARG A 20 9.73 9.27 14.74
N GLN A 21 9.82 9.17 16.06
CA GLN A 21 10.20 8.00 16.87
C GLN A 21 9.23 6.78 16.82
N LEU A 22 8.57 6.56 15.68
CA LEU A 22 7.52 5.54 15.46
C LEU A 22 7.95 4.43 14.49
N LEU A 23 9.21 4.40 14.05
CA LEU A 23 9.73 3.37 13.12
C LEU A 23 9.48 1.95 13.62
N TRP A 24 9.53 1.73 14.94
CA TRP A 24 9.30 0.43 15.55
C TRP A 24 7.89 -0.13 15.27
N ILE A 25 6.86 0.73 15.34
CA ILE A 25 5.46 0.31 15.13
C ILE A 25 5.24 -0.06 13.66
N VAL A 26 5.84 0.69 12.74
CA VAL A 26 5.79 0.39 11.31
C VAL A 26 6.50 -0.93 11.00
N LEU A 27 7.67 -1.16 11.60
CA LEU A 27 8.42 -2.40 11.41
C LEU A 27 7.66 -3.62 11.95
N ALA A 28 7.06 -3.49 13.14
CA ALA A 28 6.19 -4.52 13.69
C ALA A 28 4.96 -4.78 12.80
N GLY A 29 4.30 -3.70 12.34
CA GLY A 29 3.15 -3.78 11.43
C GLY A 29 3.47 -4.46 10.11
N LEU A 30 4.58 -4.08 9.46
CA LEU A 30 5.06 -4.70 8.23
C LEU A 30 5.38 -6.19 8.44
N THR A 31 5.95 -6.56 9.59
CA THR A 31 6.22 -7.95 9.93
C THR A 31 4.92 -8.76 9.99
N PHE A 32 3.90 -8.26 10.70
CA PHE A 32 2.59 -8.91 10.74
C PHE A 32 1.93 -8.98 9.36
N ALA A 33 2.00 -7.91 8.57
CA ALA A 33 1.45 -7.87 7.22
C ALA A 33 2.09 -8.95 6.33
N LEU A 34 3.42 -9.09 6.35
CA LEU A 34 4.14 -10.11 5.58
C LEU A 34 3.78 -11.53 6.02
N ILE A 35 3.58 -11.76 7.33
CA ILE A 35 3.13 -13.06 7.83
C ILE A 35 1.74 -13.39 7.29
N ILE A 36 0.79 -12.46 7.39
CA ILE A 36 -0.59 -12.66 6.90
C ILE A 36 -0.60 -12.90 5.39
N GLN A 37 0.13 -12.09 4.62
CA GLN A 37 0.26 -12.25 3.17
C GLN A 37 0.87 -13.59 2.78
N SER A 38 1.94 -14.03 3.46
CA SER A 38 2.59 -15.32 3.22
C SER A 38 1.66 -16.50 3.53
N LEU A 39 0.86 -16.41 4.60
CA LEU A 39 -0.16 -17.41 4.91
C LEU A 39 -1.25 -17.46 3.83
N SER A 40 -1.76 -16.30 3.39
CA SER A 40 -2.76 -16.24 2.31
C SER A 40 -2.22 -16.80 0.99
N ALA A 41 -0.96 -16.50 0.64
CA ALA A 41 -0.29 -17.06 -0.52
C ALA A 41 -0.13 -18.59 -0.41
N ASN A 42 0.33 -19.09 0.74
CA ASN A 42 0.47 -20.52 1.00
C ASN A 42 -0.89 -21.24 0.96
N LEU A 43 -1.95 -20.63 1.49
CA LEU A 43 -3.30 -21.19 1.42
C LEU A 43 -3.76 -21.34 -0.03
N GLY A 44 -3.54 -20.30 -0.85
CA GLY A 44 -3.88 -20.32 -2.28
C GLY A 44 -3.11 -21.38 -3.06
N VAL A 45 -1.82 -21.56 -2.77
CA VAL A 45 -0.97 -22.58 -3.43
C VAL A 45 -1.31 -24.00 -2.96
N ALA A 46 -1.58 -24.20 -1.66
CA ALA A 46 -1.83 -25.52 -1.09
C ALA A 46 -3.24 -26.06 -1.40
N THR A 47 -4.26 -25.19 -1.43
CA THR A 47 -5.65 -25.60 -1.66
C THR A 47 -6.13 -25.35 -3.09
N GLY A 48 -5.41 -24.53 -3.87
CA GLY A 48 -5.83 -24.11 -5.21
C GLY A 48 -7.09 -23.24 -5.23
N LYS A 49 -7.55 -22.78 -4.06
CA LYS A 49 -8.78 -21.99 -3.87
C LYS A 49 -8.46 -20.66 -3.23
N HIS A 50 -9.28 -19.65 -3.53
CA HIS A 50 -9.14 -18.33 -2.91
C HIS A 50 -9.73 -18.32 -1.50
N LEU A 51 -9.23 -17.43 -0.63
CA LEU A 51 -9.70 -17.30 0.76
C LEU A 51 -11.23 -17.09 0.82
N SER A 52 -11.77 -16.33 -0.13
CA SER A 52 -13.22 -16.10 -0.28
C SER A 52 -14.03 -17.36 -0.57
N GLU A 53 -13.47 -18.33 -1.31
CA GLU A 53 -14.13 -19.61 -1.58
C GLU A 53 -14.14 -20.51 -0.35
N HIS A 54 -13.11 -20.43 0.49
CA HIS A 54 -13.05 -21.14 1.75
C HIS A 54 -14.07 -20.58 2.75
N CYS A 55 -14.11 -19.25 2.90
CA CYS A 55 -15.13 -18.57 3.70
C CYS A 55 -16.56 -18.90 3.24
N LYS A 56 -16.81 -18.94 1.92
CA LYS A 56 -18.12 -19.29 1.38
C LYS A 56 -18.55 -20.74 1.70
N THR A 57 -17.59 -21.64 1.87
CA THR A 57 -17.86 -23.06 2.16
C THR A 57 -18.12 -23.30 3.65
N GLU A 58 -17.42 -22.57 4.52
CA GLU A 58 -17.51 -22.69 5.98
C GLU A 58 -18.63 -21.83 6.61
N TYR A 59 -18.95 -20.65 6.05
CA TYR A 59 -19.92 -19.72 6.64
C TYR A 59 -21.34 -19.85 6.08
N SER A 60 -22.32 -19.50 6.91
CA SER A 60 -23.73 -19.46 6.50
C SER A 60 -24.00 -18.35 5.47
N LYS A 61 -25.00 -18.57 4.59
CA LYS A 61 -25.37 -17.63 3.50
C LYS A 61 -25.48 -16.15 3.92
N PRO A 62 -26.08 -15.76 5.07
CA PRO A 62 -26.16 -14.34 5.44
C PRO A 62 -24.80 -13.72 5.79
N VAL A 63 -23.89 -14.47 6.44
CA VAL A 63 -22.55 -13.99 6.77
C VAL A 63 -21.73 -13.78 5.49
N ASN A 64 -21.86 -14.68 4.52
CA ASN A 64 -21.18 -14.55 3.24
C ASN A 64 -21.58 -13.28 2.47
N TYR A 65 -22.87 -12.89 2.49
CA TYR A 65 -23.29 -11.62 1.88
C TYR A 65 -22.73 -10.39 2.61
N CYS A 66 -22.66 -10.44 3.95
CA CYS A 66 -22.04 -9.36 4.73
C CYS A 66 -20.54 -9.22 4.42
N LEU A 67 -19.81 -10.35 4.38
CA LEU A 67 -18.40 -10.38 4.01
C LEU A 67 -18.15 -9.87 2.59
N TRP A 68 -19.01 -10.24 1.64
CA TRP A 68 -18.93 -9.75 0.27
C TRP A 68 -19.11 -8.23 0.20
N PHE A 69 -20.10 -7.68 0.91
CA PHE A 69 -20.31 -6.23 0.96
C PHE A 69 -19.13 -5.49 1.59
N LEU A 70 -18.58 -6.01 2.70
CA LEU A 70 -17.40 -5.43 3.34
C LEU A 70 -16.19 -5.43 2.39
N ALA A 71 -15.95 -6.55 1.70
CA ALA A 71 -14.85 -6.66 0.74
C ALA A 71 -14.99 -5.65 -0.41
N GLU A 72 -16.19 -5.51 -0.98
CA GLU A 72 -16.45 -4.56 -2.07
C GLU A 72 -16.19 -3.11 -1.62
N VAL A 73 -16.71 -2.73 -0.43
CA VAL A 73 -16.49 -1.39 0.14
C VAL A 73 -15.00 -1.15 0.42
N SER A 74 -14.29 -2.16 0.91
CA SER A 74 -12.84 -2.04 1.18
C SER A 74 -12.02 -1.87 -0.10
N VAL A 75 -12.37 -2.56 -1.18
CA VAL A 75 -11.70 -2.39 -2.49
C VAL A 75 -11.92 -0.97 -3.02
N ILE A 76 -13.13 -0.43 -2.92
CA ILE A 76 -13.41 0.95 -3.33
C ILE A 76 -12.65 1.94 -2.45
N ALA A 77 -12.60 1.72 -1.14
CA ALA A 77 -11.88 2.59 -0.21
C ALA A 77 -10.36 2.61 -0.46
N ALA A 78 -9.79 1.48 -0.89
CA ALA A 78 -8.38 1.37 -1.23
C ALA A 78 -8.00 2.15 -2.50
N ASP A 79 -8.90 2.29 -3.47
CA ASP A 79 -8.66 2.96 -4.76
C ASP A 79 -8.75 4.50 -4.66
N ILE A 80 -9.56 5.03 -3.73
CA ILE A 80 -9.78 6.47 -3.55
C ILE A 80 -8.45 7.25 -3.35
N PRO A 81 -7.54 6.86 -2.43
CA PRO A 81 -6.26 7.54 -2.26
C PRO A 81 -5.37 7.51 -3.50
N GLU A 82 -5.42 6.46 -4.31
CA GLU A 82 -4.61 6.31 -5.53
C GLU A 82 -5.03 7.33 -6.61
N VAL A 83 -6.35 7.44 -6.84
CA VAL A 83 -6.93 8.41 -7.78
C VAL A 83 -6.63 9.85 -7.34
N ILE A 84 -6.82 10.13 -6.05
CA ILE A 84 -6.56 11.46 -5.47
C ILE A 84 -5.07 11.81 -5.59
N GLY A 85 -4.18 10.90 -5.22
CA GLY A 85 -2.74 11.11 -5.30
C GLY A 85 -2.25 11.39 -6.72
N THR A 86 -2.76 10.65 -7.70
CA THR A 86 -2.44 10.85 -9.13
C THR A 86 -2.94 12.20 -9.63
N ALA A 87 -4.16 12.60 -9.26
CA ALA A 87 -4.73 13.89 -9.65
C ALA A 87 -3.92 15.08 -9.07
N PHE A 88 -3.51 14.99 -7.80
CA PHE A 88 -2.65 16.00 -7.18
C PHE A 88 -1.24 16.04 -7.80
N ALA A 89 -0.64 14.87 -8.07
CA ALA A 89 0.67 14.80 -8.70
C ALA A 89 0.69 15.47 -10.08
N LEU A 90 -0.33 15.20 -10.90
CA LEU A 90 -0.48 15.82 -12.23
C LEU A 90 -0.76 17.32 -12.14
N ASN A 91 -1.54 17.74 -11.14
CA ASN A 91 -1.80 19.15 -10.90
C ASN A 91 -0.50 19.91 -10.56
N ILE A 92 0.36 19.36 -9.71
CA ILE A 92 1.62 19.99 -9.33
C ILE A 92 2.64 19.97 -10.49
N LEU A 93 2.73 18.86 -11.22
CA LEU A 93 3.76 18.66 -12.24
C LEU A 93 3.47 19.39 -13.56
N PHE A 94 2.20 19.42 -13.98
CA PHE A 94 1.79 19.92 -15.29
C PHE A 94 0.78 21.08 -15.23
N ASN A 95 0.38 21.52 -14.02
CA ASN A 95 -0.69 22.51 -13.82
C ASN A 95 -2.02 22.13 -14.50
N ILE A 96 -2.27 20.82 -14.67
CA ILE A 96 -3.51 20.31 -15.27
C ILE A 96 -4.64 20.38 -14.22
N PRO A 97 -5.88 20.73 -14.60
CA PRO A 97 -7.01 20.71 -13.69
C PRO A 97 -7.31 19.31 -13.16
N ILE A 98 -7.76 19.22 -11.91
CA ILE A 98 -7.98 17.97 -11.16
C ILE A 98 -8.87 16.98 -11.92
N TRP A 99 -9.89 17.47 -12.63
CA TRP A 99 -10.77 16.64 -13.48
C TRP A 99 -10.02 15.84 -14.54
N GLY A 100 -8.99 16.44 -15.17
CA GLY A 100 -8.13 15.75 -16.13
C GLY A 100 -7.24 14.70 -15.47
N GLY A 101 -6.78 14.98 -14.25
CA GLY A 101 -6.00 14.03 -13.46
C GLY A 101 -6.79 12.77 -13.07
N VAL A 102 -8.07 12.95 -12.69
CA VAL A 102 -8.97 11.83 -12.37
C VAL A 102 -9.26 10.96 -13.60
N LEU A 103 -9.49 11.58 -14.77
CA LEU A 103 -9.68 10.84 -16.03
C LEU A 103 -8.43 10.03 -16.42
N LEU A 104 -7.24 10.60 -16.24
CA LEU A 104 -5.98 9.90 -16.50
C LEU A 104 -5.72 8.77 -15.50
N ALA A 105 -6.12 8.92 -14.24
CA ALA A 105 -6.05 7.84 -13.26
C ALA A 105 -6.96 6.65 -13.65
N GLY A 106 -8.20 6.92 -14.08
CA GLY A 106 -9.07 5.88 -14.63
C GLY A 106 -8.53 5.24 -15.92
N LEU A 107 -7.85 6.02 -16.76
CA LEU A 107 -7.18 5.48 -17.95
C LEU A 107 -5.99 4.58 -17.58
N ASN A 108 -5.26 4.91 -16.52
CA ASN A 108 -4.16 4.09 -15.99
C ASN A 108 -4.65 2.72 -15.50
N THR A 109 -5.77 2.67 -14.76
CA THR A 109 -6.34 1.39 -14.30
C THR A 109 -6.84 0.53 -15.47
N LEU A 110 -7.48 1.14 -16.48
CA LEU A 110 -7.84 0.46 -17.72
C LEU A 110 -6.63 -0.04 -18.51
N LEU A 111 -5.54 0.72 -18.54
CA LEU A 111 -4.30 0.35 -19.20
C LEU A 111 -3.66 -0.87 -18.51
N LEU A 112 -3.63 -0.89 -17.18
CA LEU A 112 -3.16 -2.03 -16.39
C LEU A 112 -4.02 -3.28 -16.64
N LEU A 113 -5.34 -3.15 -16.67
CA LEU A 113 -6.27 -4.24 -16.97
C LEU A 113 -6.09 -4.76 -18.42
N GLY A 114 -5.84 -3.86 -19.37
CA GLY A 114 -5.49 -4.22 -20.74
C GLY A 114 -4.16 -4.97 -20.83
N LEU A 115 -3.17 -4.55 -20.04
CA LEU A 115 -1.84 -5.17 -20.00
C LEU A 115 -1.86 -6.58 -19.36
N GLN A 116 -2.79 -6.85 -18.44
CA GLN A 116 -3.01 -8.20 -17.91
C GLN A 116 -3.32 -9.22 -19.01
N ARG A 117 -4.08 -8.82 -20.06
CA ARG A 117 -4.41 -9.73 -21.17
C ARG A 117 -3.20 -10.12 -22.01
N TYR A 118 -2.11 -9.36 -21.96
CA TYR A 118 -0.89 -9.60 -22.75
C TYR A 118 0.12 -10.56 -22.09
N GLY A 119 -0.15 -11.02 -20.87
CA GLY A 119 0.60 -12.08 -20.19
C GLY A 119 1.27 -11.65 -18.88
N ILE A 120 1.21 -12.55 -17.89
CA ILE A 120 1.60 -12.32 -16.49
C ILE A 120 3.07 -11.86 -16.36
N ARG A 121 4.00 -12.45 -17.12
CA ARG A 121 5.44 -12.10 -17.05
C ARG A 121 5.75 -10.65 -17.45
N LYS A 122 5.03 -10.12 -18.45
CA LYS A 122 5.22 -8.73 -18.92
C LYS A 122 4.64 -7.73 -17.94
N LEU A 123 3.51 -8.07 -17.33
CA LEU A 123 2.89 -7.28 -16.28
C LEU A 123 3.80 -7.16 -15.05
N GLU A 124 4.36 -8.29 -14.60
CA GLU A 124 5.28 -8.31 -13.46
C GLU A 124 6.50 -7.42 -13.68
N LEU A 125 7.10 -7.47 -14.86
CA LEU A 125 8.23 -6.60 -15.20
C LEU A 125 7.83 -5.12 -15.24
N ALA A 126 6.69 -4.78 -15.84
CA ALA A 126 6.21 -3.39 -15.90
C ALA A 126 6.01 -2.81 -14.49
N ILE A 127 5.43 -3.61 -13.60
CA ILE A 127 5.23 -3.25 -12.20
C ILE A 127 6.59 -3.11 -11.48
N ALA A 128 7.52 -4.04 -11.66
CA ALA A 128 8.84 -3.98 -11.04
C ALA A 128 9.61 -2.71 -11.44
N ILE A 129 9.50 -2.28 -12.70
CA ILE A 129 10.08 -1.02 -13.18
C ILE A 129 9.42 0.18 -12.50
N LEU A 130 8.09 0.23 -12.42
CA LEU A 130 7.36 1.32 -11.74
C LEU A 130 7.79 1.46 -10.28
N VAL A 131 7.91 0.34 -9.57
CA VAL A 131 8.39 0.30 -8.17
C VAL A 131 9.81 0.81 -8.07
N PHE A 132 10.69 0.41 -8.99
CA PHE A 132 12.08 0.85 -8.98
C PHE A 132 12.21 2.35 -9.23
N VAL A 133 11.38 2.93 -10.12
CA VAL A 133 11.33 4.38 -10.36
C VAL A 133 10.91 5.13 -9.10
N VAL A 134 9.86 4.68 -8.42
CA VAL A 134 9.41 5.29 -7.17
C VAL A 134 10.48 5.17 -6.08
N GLY A 135 11.02 3.97 -5.88
CA GLY A 135 12.10 3.72 -4.90
C GLY A 135 13.36 4.55 -5.19
N GLY A 136 13.74 4.70 -6.46
CA GLY A 136 14.86 5.53 -6.90
C GLY A 136 14.62 7.02 -6.65
N SER A 137 13.42 7.52 -6.92
CA SER A 137 13.05 8.92 -6.61
C SER A 137 13.17 9.21 -5.11
N PHE A 138 12.76 8.26 -4.27
CA PHE A 138 12.88 8.38 -2.82
C PHE A 138 14.30 8.30 -2.32
N TYR A 139 15.08 7.37 -2.85
CA TYR A 139 16.50 7.28 -2.53
C TYR A 139 17.21 8.61 -2.83
N GLY A 140 16.88 9.26 -3.95
CA GLY A 140 17.39 10.58 -4.30
C GLY A 140 17.07 11.66 -3.26
N VAL A 141 15.82 11.70 -2.77
CA VAL A 141 15.39 12.67 -1.74
C VAL A 141 16.12 12.42 -0.40
N ILE A 142 16.20 11.16 0.05
CA ILE A 142 16.88 10.81 1.31
C ILE A 142 18.38 11.11 1.23
N ALA A 143 19.02 10.82 0.10
CA ALA A 143 20.44 11.11 -0.11
C ALA A 143 20.75 12.62 0.00
N GLN A 144 19.83 13.48 -0.43
CA GLN A 144 19.96 14.94 -0.31
C GLN A 144 19.72 15.43 1.12
N LEU A 145 18.79 14.81 1.85
CA LEU A 145 18.45 15.18 3.23
C LEU A 145 19.59 14.88 4.24
N LYS A 146 20.57 14.03 3.90
CA LYS A 146 21.69 13.59 4.77
C LYS A 146 21.27 13.39 6.24
N PRO A 147 20.27 12.53 6.53
CA PRO A 147 19.86 12.29 7.89
C PRO A 147 21.01 11.68 8.69
N ASN A 148 21.20 12.14 9.92
CA ASN A 148 22.25 11.62 10.79
C ASN A 148 21.97 10.14 11.10
N PRO A 149 22.80 9.17 10.65
CA PRO A 149 22.48 7.74 10.74
C PRO A 149 22.33 7.24 12.18
N LYS A 150 22.95 7.94 13.15
CA LYS A 150 22.80 7.64 14.58
C LYS A 150 21.39 7.93 15.11
N GLU A 151 20.72 8.98 14.63
CA GLU A 151 19.36 9.31 15.06
C GLU A 151 18.33 8.36 14.46
N VAL A 152 18.54 7.94 13.21
CA VAL A 152 17.69 6.93 12.54
C VAL A 152 17.80 5.58 13.24
N MET A 153 19.03 5.12 13.56
CA MET A 153 19.21 3.88 14.32
C MET A 153 18.66 3.96 15.75
N MET A 154 18.82 5.09 16.45
CA MET A 154 18.25 5.26 17.79
C MET A 154 16.71 5.29 17.75
N GLY A 155 16.10 5.89 16.73
CA GLY A 155 14.66 5.87 16.51
C GLY A 155 14.10 4.49 16.13
N MET A 156 14.92 3.60 15.58
CA MET A 156 14.57 2.20 15.34
C MET A 156 14.50 1.37 16.64
N PHE A 157 15.36 1.64 17.62
CA PHE A 157 15.53 0.77 18.80
C PHE A 157 15.05 1.36 20.14
N ILE A 158 14.87 2.69 20.26
CA ILE A 158 14.49 3.34 21.52
C ILE A 158 13.14 4.07 21.34
N PRO A 159 12.01 3.45 21.76
CA PRO A 159 10.71 4.08 21.68
C PRO A 159 10.60 5.17 22.75
N LYS A 160 10.52 6.44 22.32
CA LYS A 160 10.06 7.54 23.17
C LYS A 160 8.70 8.02 22.67
N LEU A 161 7.64 7.40 23.18
CA LEU A 161 6.27 7.86 22.97
C LEU A 161 6.01 9.11 23.81
N LYS A 162 6.47 10.29 23.36
CA LYS A 162 6.01 11.56 23.92
C LYS A 162 4.78 12.05 23.16
N GLY A 163 3.60 11.67 23.65
CA GLY A 163 2.34 12.37 23.38
C GLY A 163 1.25 11.56 22.67
N ASP A 164 0.01 11.93 22.97
CA ASP A 164 -1.25 11.33 22.52
C ASP A 164 -1.53 11.47 21.01
N ARG A 165 -0.74 12.30 20.31
CA ARG A 165 -0.77 12.43 18.84
C ARG A 165 0.00 11.30 18.15
N ALA A 166 1.09 10.81 18.76
CA ALA A 166 1.89 9.73 18.20
C ALA A 166 1.13 8.40 18.16
N THR A 167 0.30 8.12 19.16
CA THR A 167 -0.53 6.90 19.21
C THR A 167 -1.61 6.89 18.12
N ARG A 168 -2.25 8.03 17.85
CA ARG A 168 -3.22 8.14 16.75
C ARG A 168 -2.57 7.93 15.38
N ASP A 169 -1.42 8.57 15.15
CA ASP A 169 -0.67 8.40 13.91
C ASP A 169 -0.23 6.93 13.74
N ALA A 170 0.24 6.29 14.81
CA ALA A 170 0.61 4.87 14.82
C ALA A 170 -0.55 3.93 14.45
N VAL A 171 -1.73 4.15 15.02
CA VAL A 171 -2.93 3.32 14.74
C VAL A 171 -3.41 3.54 13.32
N ALA A 172 -3.41 4.80 12.84
CA ALA A 172 -3.76 5.11 11.45
C ALA A 172 -2.81 4.42 10.46
N LEU A 173 -1.52 4.35 10.79
CA LEU A 173 -0.51 3.66 9.97
C LEU A 173 -0.71 2.15 9.93
N LEU A 174 -0.96 1.52 11.08
CA LEU A 174 -1.24 0.09 11.12
C LEU A 174 -2.52 -0.26 10.34
N GLY A 175 -3.56 0.57 10.46
CA GLY A 175 -4.81 0.38 9.73
C GLY A 175 -4.65 0.54 8.22
N ALA A 176 -3.75 1.42 7.78
CA ALA A 176 -3.42 1.52 6.37
C ALA A 176 -2.70 0.24 5.89
N LEU A 177 -1.66 -0.20 6.63
CA LEU A 177 -0.75 -1.28 6.22
C LEU A 177 -1.44 -2.60 5.88
N ILE A 178 -2.58 -2.86 6.51
CA ILE A 178 -3.32 -4.10 6.35
C ILE A 178 -4.49 -3.84 5.41
N MET A 179 -4.32 -4.19 4.15
CA MET A 179 -5.42 -4.25 3.19
C MET A 179 -6.20 -5.57 3.36
N PRO A 180 -7.53 -5.53 3.38
CA PRO A 180 -8.39 -6.72 3.49
C PRO A 180 -8.48 -7.52 2.18
#